data_AF-A0A531MND4-F1
#
_entry.id   AF-A0A531MND4-F1
#
_cell.length_a   1.000
_cell.length_b   1.000
_cell.length_c   1.000
_cell.angle_alpha   90.00
_cell.angle_beta   90.00
_cell.angle_gamma   90.00
#
_symmetry.space_group_name_H-M   'P 1'
#
loop_
_entity.id
_entity.type
_entity.pdbx_description
1 polymer ?
#
loop_
_entity_poly.entity_id
_entity_poly.type
_entity_poly.pdbx_seq_one_letter_code
_entity_poly.pdbx_strand_id
1 'polypeptide(L)'
;LVHRGMLSVDDIDVALRKAETSVTSDERVYEDMSPANRDAICFPLRLLLLANRGQYEAGVPSFGELARQVGKTKTLYNDQM
;
A
#
# COMPACT_ATOMS: atom_id res chain seq x y z
N LEU A 1 15.71 3.27 -10.83
CA LEU A 1 15.06 4.52 -11.28
C LEU A 1 15.41 5.68 -10.36
N VAL A 2 15.14 5.56 -9.05
CA VAL A 2 15.53 6.58 -8.04
C VAL A 2 17.03 6.83 -7.99
N HIS A 3 17.85 5.81 -7.74
CA HIS A 3 19.31 5.94 -7.74
C HIS A 3 19.87 6.41 -9.11
N ARG A 4 19.12 6.22 -10.19
CA ARG A 4 19.50 6.66 -11.54
C ARG A 4 19.03 8.10 -11.84
N GLY A 5 18.38 8.78 -10.87
CA GLY A 5 17.88 10.15 -11.00
C GLY A 5 16.66 10.31 -11.91
N MET A 6 16.01 9.21 -12.30
CA MET A 6 14.90 9.24 -13.27
C MET A 6 13.53 9.48 -12.64
N LEU A 7 13.39 9.13 -11.36
CA LEU A 7 12.18 9.30 -10.56
C LEU A 7 12.60 9.69 -9.14
N SER A 8 11.84 10.55 -8.49
CA SER A 8 11.95 10.75 -7.05
C SER A 8 11.22 9.63 -6.30
N VAL A 9 11.51 9.48 -5.01
CA VAL A 9 10.74 8.59 -4.13
C VAL A 9 9.30 9.10 -3.98
N ASP A 10 9.08 10.43 -4.06
CA ASP A 10 7.75 11.04 -4.08
C ASP A 10 6.95 10.65 -5.33
N ASP A 11 7.60 10.59 -6.51
CA ASP A 11 6.95 10.11 -7.74
C ASP A 11 6.44 8.67 -7.59
N ILE A 12 7.20 7.83 -6.89
CA ILE A 12 6.81 6.45 -6.59
C ILE A 12 5.68 6.42 -5.56
N ASP A 13 5.72 7.24 -4.51
CA ASP A 13 4.66 7.32 -3.50
C ASP A 13 3.33 7.73 -4.15
N VAL A 14 3.34 8.74 -5.02
CA VAL A 14 2.17 9.19 -5.78
C VAL A 14 1.64 8.08 -6.69
N ALA A 15 2.50 7.39 -7.43
CA ALA A 15 2.10 6.31 -8.32
C ALA A 15 1.45 5.14 -7.56
N LEU A 16 2.02 4.76 -6.41
CA LEU A 16 1.48 3.68 -5.57
C LEU A 16 0.14 4.06 -4.94
N ARG A 17 -0.04 5.29 -4.46
CA ARG A 17 -1.34 5.76 -3.95
C ARG A 17 -2.39 5.76 -5.04
N LYS A 18 -2.05 6.24 -6.25
CA LYS A 18 -2.96 6.22 -7.40
C LYS A 18 -3.37 4.79 -7.77
N ALA A 19 -2.45 3.84 -7.72
CA ALA A 19 -2.74 2.44 -7.95
C ALA A 19 -3.69 1.88 -6.87
N GLU A 20 -3.46 2.17 -5.59
CA GLU A 20 -4.37 1.75 -4.51
C GLU A 20 -5.76 2.34 -4.68
N THR A 21 -5.87 3.65 -4.93
CA THR A 21 -7.16 4.29 -5.24
C THR A 21 -7.84 3.65 -6.45
N SER A 22 -7.10 3.31 -7.51
CA SER A 22 -7.71 2.72 -8.71
C SER A 22 -8.30 1.34 -8.44
N VAL A 23 -7.69 0.56 -7.55
CA VAL A 23 -8.19 -0.76 -7.13
C VAL A 23 -9.41 -0.60 -6.23
N THR A 24 -9.41 0.39 -5.32
CA THR A 24 -10.52 0.59 -4.38
C THR A 24 -11.71 1.34 -4.96
N SER A 25 -11.52 2.09 -6.07
CA SER A 25 -12.59 2.88 -6.71
C SER A 25 -13.42 2.08 -7.72
N ASP A 26 -13.00 0.87 -8.10
CA ASP A 26 -13.82 -0.02 -8.92
C ASP A 26 -14.89 -0.67 -8.05
N GLU A 27 -15.94 0.10 -7.72
CA GLU A 27 -17.03 -0.31 -6.82
C GLU A 27 -17.63 -1.67 -7.20
N ARG A 28 -17.76 -1.97 -8.50
CA ARG A 28 -18.39 -3.22 -8.95
C ARG A 28 -17.58 -4.45 -8.56
N VAL A 29 -16.26 -4.36 -8.64
CA VAL A 29 -15.36 -5.48 -8.32
C VAL A 29 -15.01 -5.47 -6.84
N TYR A 30 -14.88 -4.29 -6.25
CA TYR A 30 -14.47 -4.11 -4.87
C TYR A 30 -15.59 -4.45 -3.88
N GLU A 31 -16.84 -4.05 -4.14
CA GLU A 31 -17.97 -4.33 -3.24
C GLU A 31 -18.30 -5.83 -3.17
N ASP A 32 -18.16 -6.57 -4.27
CA ASP A 32 -18.42 -8.02 -4.32
C ASP A 32 -17.36 -8.86 -3.58
N MET A 33 -16.22 -8.27 -3.19
CA MET A 33 -15.17 -8.95 -2.44
C MET A 33 -15.42 -8.96 -0.95
N SER A 34 -15.10 -10.09 -0.30
CA SER A 34 -15.01 -10.12 1.16
C SER A 34 -13.95 -9.13 1.67
N PRO A 35 -14.09 -8.60 2.89
CA PRO A 35 -13.09 -7.72 3.50
C PRO A 35 -11.67 -8.30 3.49
N ALA A 36 -11.53 -9.62 3.67
CA ALA A 36 -10.24 -10.29 3.62
C ALA A 36 -9.62 -10.27 2.21
N ASN A 37 -10.43 -10.43 1.16
CA ASN A 37 -9.96 -10.35 -0.22
C ASN A 37 -9.57 -8.92 -0.60
N ARG A 38 -10.35 -7.92 -0.15
CA ARG A 38 -10.00 -6.50 -0.31
C ARG A 38 -8.65 -6.18 0.32
N ASP A 39 -8.43 -6.66 1.55
CA ASP A 39 -7.15 -6.50 2.24
C ASP A 39 -6.00 -7.20 1.51
N ALA A 40 -6.23 -8.42 1.00
CA ALA A 40 -5.22 -9.18 0.28
C ALA A 40 -4.74 -8.47 -1.00
N ILE A 41 -5.64 -7.83 -1.74
CA ILE A 41 -5.30 -7.10 -2.97
C ILE A 41 -4.61 -5.77 -2.65
N CYS A 42 -5.02 -5.05 -1.60
CA CYS A 42 -4.37 -3.81 -1.20
C CYS A 42 -3.02 -4.02 -0.49
N PHE A 43 -2.79 -5.21 0.08
CA PHE A 43 -1.60 -5.50 0.88
C PHE A 43 -0.27 -5.21 0.16
N PRO A 44 -0.02 -5.66 -1.09
CA PRO A 44 1.23 -5.37 -1.78
C PRO A 44 1.47 -3.87 -1.98
N LEU A 45 0.42 -3.10 -2.29
CA LEU A 45 0.52 -1.65 -2.49
C LEU A 45 0.88 -0.92 -1.20
N ARG A 46 0.20 -1.27 -0.10
CA ARG A 46 0.47 -0.72 1.24
C ARG A 46 1.87 -1.08 1.73
N LEU A 47 2.32 -2.32 1.48
CA LEU A 47 3.67 -2.76 1.80
C LEU A 47 4.72 -1.95 1.04
N LEU A 48 4.53 -1.76 -0.28
CA LEU A 48 5.45 -0.98 -1.12
C LEU A 48 5.47 0.50 -0.71
N LEU A 49 4.35 1.09 -0.32
CA LEU A 49 4.29 2.46 0.19
C LEU A 49 5.15 2.63 1.44
N LEU A 50 5.04 1.71 2.41
CA LEU A 50 5.87 1.74 3.63
C LEU A 50 7.35 1.56 3.31
N ALA A 51 7.68 0.60 2.43
CA ALA A 51 9.06 0.36 2.01
C ALA A 51 9.67 1.57 1.28
N ASN A 52 8.88 2.24 0.43
CA ASN A 52 9.28 3.42 -0.31
C ASN A 52 9.61 4.59 0.64
N ARG A 53 8.80 4.79 1.68
CA ARG A 53 9.04 5.83 2.70
C ARG A 53 10.24 5.53 3.60
N GLY A 54 10.45 4.26 3.92
CA GLY A 54 11.60 3.80 4.72
C GLY A 54 12.96 4.09 4.07
N GLN A 55 13.01 4.45 2.79
CA GLN A 55 14.26 4.86 2.13
C GLN A 55 14.82 6.19 2.66
N TYR A 56 13.99 7.02 3.30
CA TYR A 56 14.42 8.26 3.93
C TYR A 56 14.83 8.09 5.41
N GLU A 57 14.41 7.00 6.04
CA GLU A 57 14.74 6.67 7.42
C GLU A 57 15.97 5.74 7.48
N ALA A 58 16.30 5.15 8.63
CA ALA A 58 17.52 4.37 8.89
C ALA A 58 17.71 3.07 8.03
N GLY A 59 16.99 2.95 6.92
CA GLY A 59 16.94 1.81 6.02
C GLY A 59 15.51 1.30 5.85
N VAL A 60 15.30 0.51 4.80
CA VAL A 60 14.01 -0.17 4.58
C VAL A 60 13.84 -1.26 5.66
N PRO A 61 12.74 -1.25 6.44
CA PRO A 61 12.48 -2.30 7.44
C PRO A 61 12.36 -3.68 6.82
N SER A 62 12.49 -4.73 7.64
CA SER A 62 12.30 -6.10 7.18
C SER A 62 10.87 -6.35 6.69
N PHE A 63 10.69 -7.35 5.83
CA PHE A 63 9.35 -7.74 5.35
C PHE A 63 8.36 -7.97 6.49
N GLY A 64 8.78 -8.66 7.56
CA GLY A 64 7.92 -8.94 8.71
C GLY A 64 7.47 -7.67 9.45
N GLU A 65 8.36 -6.69 9.58
CA GLU A 65 8.04 -5.39 10.18
C GLU A 65 7.07 -4.59 9.31
N LEU A 66 7.31 -4.54 8.00
CA LEU A 66 6.43 -3.90 7.03
C LEU A 66 5.04 -4.56 7.03
N ALA A 67 4.97 -5.89 6.96
CA ALA A 67 3.71 -6.63 6.97
C ALA A 67 2.92 -6.38 8.27
N ARG A 68 3.62 -6.33 9.42
CA ARG A 68 3.01 -5.98 10.71
C ARG A 68 2.49 -4.55 10.72
N GLN A 69 3.22 -3.59 10.15
CA GLN A 69 2.78 -2.21 10.03
C GLN A 69 1.53 -2.09 9.15
N VAL A 70 1.49 -2.75 7.99
CA VAL A 70 0.28 -2.80 7.13
C VAL A 70 -0.92 -3.31 7.91
N GLY A 71 -0.76 -4.40 8.67
CA GLY A 71 -1.84 -4.97 9.49
C GLY A 71 -2.36 -4.02 10.57
N LYS A 72 -1.52 -3.11 11.09
CA LYS A 72 -1.90 -2.12 12.12
C LYS A 72 -2.55 -0.86 11.53
N THR A 73 -2.18 -0.47 10.32
CA THR A 73 -2.62 0.80 9.70
C THR A 73 -3.79 0.64 8.73
N LYS A 74 -4.17 -0.60 8.39
CA LYS A 74 -5.32 -0.85 7.52
C LYS A 74 -6.61 -0.27 8.13
N THR A 75 -7.37 0.45 7.32
CA THR A 75 -8.70 0.94 7.69
C THR A 75 -9.65 -0.25 7.84
N LEU A 76 -10.47 -0.23 8.89
CA LEU A 76 -11.59 -1.18 9.00
C LEU A 76 -12.66 -0.78 7.99
N TYR A 77 -13.20 -1.74 7.26
CA TYR A 77 -14.31 -1.50 6.34
C TYR A 77 -15.62 -1.33 7.15
N ASN A 78 -16.61 -0.59 6.61
CA ASN A 78 -17.88 -0.33 7.30
C ASN A 78 -18.66 -1.60 7.67
N ASP A 79 -18.45 -2.69 6.93
CA ASP A 79 -19.01 -4.02 7.17
C ASP A 79 -18.25 -4.82 8.26
N GLN A 80 -17.22 -4.22 8.87
CA GLN A 80 -16.46 -4.76 9.99
C GLN A 80 -16.62 -3.96 11.30
N MET A 81 -17.46 -2.92 11.31
CA MET A 81 -17.87 -2.16 12.50
C MET A 81 -19.20 -2.67 13.05
#